data_AF-A0AAN8FY08-F1
#
_entry.id   AF-A0AAN8FY08-F1
#
_cell.length_a   1.000
_cell.length_b   1.000
_cell.length_c   1.000
_cell.angle_alpha   90.00
_cell.angle_beta   90.00
_cell.angle_gamma   90.00
#
_symmetry.space_group_name_H-M   'P 1'
#
loop_
_entity.id
_entity.type
_entity.pdbx_description
1 polymer ?
#
loop_
_entity_poly.entity_id
_entity_poly.type
_entity_poly.pdbx_seq_one_letter_code
_entity_poly.pdbx_strand_id
1 'polypeptide(L)'
;YGNFVVVELCPASPYDKDEVIGTIKTTFPLSSPLPNTSSCSQMLRWKIPFPEKGSITQHLDVLKGVIRMLPLRESCIIRAPLDVVVQNAIDVLNEGSKPEKKG
;
A
#
# COMPACT_ATOMS: atom_id res chain seq x y z
N TYR A 1 -7.09 -2.54 -14.71
CA TYR A 1 -6.94 -1.32 -13.91
C TYR A 1 -6.97 -1.71 -12.45
N GLY A 2 -5.85 -1.57 -11.74
CA GLY A 2 -5.81 -1.94 -10.32
C GLY A 2 -6.55 -0.92 -9.47
N ASN A 3 -7.58 -1.34 -8.75
CA ASN A 3 -8.31 -0.51 -7.79
C ASN A 3 -7.50 -0.40 -6.48
N PHE A 4 -6.39 0.32 -6.48
CA PHE A 4 -5.57 0.52 -5.28
C PHE A 4 -4.79 1.84 -5.32
N VAL A 5 -4.23 2.22 -4.17
CA VAL A 5 -3.28 3.31 -4.01
C VAL A 5 -1.97 2.78 -3.43
N VAL A 6 -0.85 3.41 -3.77
CA VAL A 6 0.44 3.14 -3.14
C VAL A 6 0.77 4.29 -2.19
N VAL A 7 1.16 3.95 -0.97
CA VAL A 7 1.63 4.93 0.01
C VAL A 7 3.07 4.63 0.39
N GLU A 8 3.85 5.70 0.52
CA GLU A 8 5.21 5.67 1.01
C GLU A 8 5.27 6.53 2.28
N LEU A 9 5.71 5.92 3.38
CA LEU A 9 5.73 6.54 4.70
C LEU A 9 7.14 6.42 5.27
N CYS A 10 7.74 7.54 5.61
CA CYS A 10 9.02 7.61 6.30
C CYS A 10 8.75 7.94 7.78
N PRO A 11 8.91 6.99 8.71
CA PRO A 11 8.74 7.24 10.13
C PRO A 11 9.62 8.40 10.62
N ALA A 12 9.16 9.14 11.63
CA ALA A 12 9.93 10.24 12.21
C ALA A 12 11.21 9.74 12.89
N SER A 13 11.13 8.56 13.51
CA SER A 13 12.27 7.84 14.09
C SER A 13 12.18 6.32 13.83
N PRO A 14 13.28 5.57 14.01
CA PRO A 14 13.25 4.11 13.91
C PRO A 14 12.30 3.43 14.89
N TYR A 15 12.03 4.04 16.04
CA TYR A 15 11.16 3.50 17.08
C TYR A 15 9.68 3.57 16.70
N ASP A 16 9.33 4.52 15.83
CA ASP A 16 7.96 4.74 15.36
C ASP A 16 7.53 3.73 14.28
N LYS A 17 8.50 2.96 13.75
CA LYS A 17 8.27 2.03 12.65
C LYS A 17 7.16 1.02 12.96
N ASP A 18 7.19 0.42 14.13
CA ASP A 18 6.21 -0.62 14.49
C ASP A 18 4.82 -0.03 14.70
N GLU A 19 4.73 1.20 15.22
CA GLU A 19 3.47 1.94 15.35
C GLU A 19 2.87 2.27 13.97
N VAL A 20 3.68 2.75 13.04
CA VAL A 20 3.27 3.04 11.65
C VAL A 20 2.78 1.76 10.97
N ILE A 21 3.55 0.67 11.07
CA ILE A 21 3.17 -0.63 10.49
C ILE A 21 1.86 -1.14 11.11
N GLY A 22 1.75 -1.11 12.44
CA GLY A 22 0.58 -1.57 13.18
C GLY A 22 -0.68 -0.79 12.79
N THR A 23 -0.58 0.54 12.72
CA THR A 23 -1.70 1.40 12.37
C THR A 23 -2.19 1.17 10.94
N ILE A 24 -1.27 1.02 9.97
CA ILE A 24 -1.64 0.73 8.57
C ILE A 24 -2.32 -0.64 8.46
N LYS A 25 -1.78 -1.68 9.09
CA LYS A 25 -2.38 -3.02 9.05
C LYS A 25 -3.75 -3.08 9.73
N THR A 26 -3.91 -2.39 10.87
CA THR A 26 -5.20 -2.35 11.57
C THR A 26 -6.24 -1.55 10.80
N THR A 27 -5.86 -0.41 10.20
CA THR A 27 -6.81 0.45 9.47
C THR A 27 -7.14 -0.09 8.08
N PHE A 28 -6.16 -0.71 7.42
CA PHE A 28 -6.28 -1.29 6.09
C PHE A 28 -5.84 -2.75 6.10
N PRO A 29 -6.69 -3.68 6.57
CA PRO A 29 -6.31 -5.10 6.72
C PRO A 29 -5.94 -5.80 5.42
N LEU A 30 -6.44 -5.31 4.29
CA LEU A 30 -6.14 -5.83 2.95
C LEU A 30 -4.91 -5.17 2.33
N SER A 31 -4.23 -4.28 3.07
CA SER A 31 -2.99 -3.67 2.59
C SER A 31 -1.87 -4.70 2.54
N SER A 32 -1.01 -4.60 1.53
CA SER A 32 0.17 -5.44 1.39
C SER A 32 1.44 -4.59 1.34
N PRO A 33 2.50 -4.98 2.07
CA PRO A 33 3.77 -4.28 2.00
C PRO A 33 4.38 -4.46 0.61
N LEU A 34 5.01 -3.42 0.10
CA LEU A 34 5.77 -3.43 -1.13
C LEU A 34 7.27 -3.37 -0.82
N PRO A 35 8.13 -3.93 -1.70
CA PRO A 35 9.56 -3.77 -1.57
C PRO A 35 9.93 -2.28 -1.58
N ASN A 36 10.85 -1.91 -0.70
CA ASN A 36 11.39 -0.55 -0.67
C ASN A 36 12.25 -0.33 -1.92
N THR A 37 11.86 0.62 -2.76
CA THR A 37 12.62 1.04 -3.95
C THR A 37 13.27 2.40 -3.77
N SER A 38 13.14 3.01 -2.59
CA SER A 38 13.72 4.31 -2.26
C SER A 38 15.15 4.14 -1.74
N SER A 39 16.00 5.14 -1.97
CA SER A 39 17.32 5.25 -1.36
C SER A 39 17.25 5.46 0.16
N CYS A 40 16.08 5.83 0.69
CA CYS A 40 15.82 5.90 2.12
C CYS A 40 15.50 4.50 2.67
N SER A 41 16.44 3.91 3.43
CA SER A 41 16.28 2.56 4.02
C SER A 41 15.12 2.45 5.02
N GLN A 42 14.65 3.58 5.56
CA GLN A 42 13.54 3.65 6.49
C GLN A 42 12.18 3.85 5.81
N MET A 43 12.15 4.06 4.50
CA MET A 43 10.91 4.22 3.76
C MET A 43 10.10 2.91 3.77
N LEU A 44 8.85 3.02 4.18
CA LEU A 44 7.91 1.91 4.21
C LEU A 44 6.89 2.11 3.09
N ARG A 45 6.64 1.07 2.29
CA ARG A 45 5.74 1.15 1.14
C ARG A 45 4.60 0.16 1.27
N TRP A 46 3.38 0.59 0.98
CA TRP A 46 2.20 -0.27 0.97
C TRP A 46 1.32 -0.05 -0.24
N LYS A 47 0.74 -1.15 -0.70
CA LYS A 47 -0.41 -1.19 -1.60
C LYS A 47 -1.67 -1.27 -0.75
N ILE A 48 -2.57 -0.31 -0.90
CA ILE A 48 -3.86 -0.27 -0.21
C ILE A 48 -4.96 -0.41 -1.26
N PRO A 49 -5.67 -1.56 -1.31
CA PRO A 49 -6.80 -1.74 -2.20
C PRO A 49 -7.94 -0.77 -1.88
N PHE A 50 -8.56 -0.21 -2.91
CA PHE A 50 -9.83 0.48 -2.75
C PHE A 50 -10.93 -0.52 -2.41
N PRO A 51 -11.95 -0.08 -1.66
CA PRO A 51 -13.06 -0.95 -1.30
C PRO A 51 -13.85 -1.34 -2.55
N GLU A 52 -14.27 -2.60 -2.64
CA GLU A 52 -15.11 -3.10 -3.75
C GLU A 52 -16.50 -2.45 -3.76
N LYS A 53 -16.98 -2.00 -2.60
CA LYS A 53 -18.26 -1.31 -2.40
C LYS A 53 -18.06 -0.12 -1.47
N GLY A 54 -18.69 1.01 -1.80
CA GLY A 54 -18.61 2.24 -1.02
C GLY A 54 -17.83 3.35 -1.71
N SER A 55 -17.64 4.46 -1.00
CA SER A 55 -17.02 5.66 -1.56
C SER A 55 -15.50 5.63 -1.47
N ILE A 56 -14.83 5.63 -2.63
CA ILE A 56 -13.37 5.81 -2.73
C ILE A 56 -12.92 7.09 -2.02
N THR A 57 -13.71 8.17 -2.11
CA THR A 57 -13.40 9.45 -1.47
C THR A 57 -13.33 9.32 0.04
N GLN A 58 -14.30 8.66 0.66
CA GLN A 58 -14.29 8.41 2.11
C GLN A 58 -13.09 7.54 2.51
N HIS A 59 -12.75 6.53 1.71
CA HIS A 59 -11.59 5.69 1.95
C HIS A 59 -10.27 6.49 1.89
N LEU A 60 -10.16 7.41 0.94
CA LEU A 60 -9.01 8.33 0.84
C LEU A 60 -8.95 9.34 1.98
N ASP A 61 -10.09 9.79 2.50
CA ASP A 61 -10.13 10.71 3.64
C ASP A 61 -9.73 10.03 4.94
N VAL A 62 -10.10 8.75 5.13
CA VAL A 62 -9.57 7.92 6.23
C VAL A 62 -8.06 7.79 6.11
N LEU A 63 -7.54 7.49 4.92
CA LEU A 63 -6.10 7.39 4.68
C LEU A 63 -5.36 8.69 4.99
N LYS A 64 -5.88 9.84 4.56
CA LYS A 64 -5.32 11.16 4.93
C LYS A 64 -5.34 11.39 6.44
N GLY A 65 -6.43 10.98 7.11
CA GLY A 65 -6.56 11.07 8.56
C GLY A 65 -5.46 10.27 9.27
N VAL A 66 -5.26 9.02 8.88
CA VAL A 66 -4.19 8.15 9.40
C VAL A 66 -2.82 8.79 9.21
N ILE A 67 -2.50 9.24 7.98
CA ILE A 67 -1.19 9.82 7.66
C ILE A 67 -0.91 11.06 8.52
N ARG A 68 -1.92 11.88 8.82
CA ARG A 68 -1.77 13.08 9.67
C ARG A 68 -1.56 12.77 11.15
N MET A 69 -2.02 11.61 11.63
CA MET A 69 -1.88 11.20 13.03
C MET A 69 -0.58 10.45 13.29
N LEU A 70 0.03 9.87 12.26
CA LEU A 70 1.25 9.09 12.40
C LEU A 70 2.49 9.98 12.60
N PRO A 71 3.45 9.56 13.43
CA PRO A 71 4.75 10.22 13.57
C PRO A 71 5.61 9.97 12.32
N LEU A 72 5.42 10.80 11.30
CA LEU A 72 6.10 10.70 10.01
C LEU A 72 7.03 11.90 9.79
N ARG A 73 8.23 11.64 9.27
CA ARG A 73 9.12 12.67 8.74
C ARG A 73 8.65 13.13 7.36
N GLU A 74 8.31 12.18 6.50
CA GLU A 74 7.87 12.39 5.14
C GLU A 74 6.78 11.38 4.77
N SER A 75 5.82 11.79 3.95
CA SER A 75 4.77 10.91 3.43
C SER A 75 4.46 11.26 1.99
N CYS A 76 4.29 10.25 1.14
CA CYS A 76 3.86 10.40 -0.24
C CYS A 76 2.73 9.43 -0.56
N ILE A 77 1.68 9.92 -1.21
CA ILE A 77 0.62 9.09 -1.80
C ILE A 77 0.86 9.08 -3.30
N ILE A 78 1.39 7.97 -3.80
CA ILE A 78 1.65 7.80 -5.22
C ILE A 78 0.40 7.17 -5.85
N ARG A 79 -0.21 7.90 -6.80
CA ARG A 79 -1.06 7.23 -7.79
C ARG A 79 -0.13 6.34 -8.60
N ALA A 80 -0.34 5.02 -8.50
CA ALA A 80 0.51 4.04 -9.17
C ALA A 80 0.70 4.47 -10.64
N PRO A 81 1.94 4.71 -11.09
CA PRO A 81 2.19 5.05 -12.48
C PRO A 81 1.78 3.86 -13.37
N LEU A 82 1.42 4.16 -14.62
CA LEU A 82 0.76 3.21 -15.52
C LEU A 82 1.57 1.91 -15.69
N ASP A 83 2.89 2.01 -15.67
CA ASP A 83 3.85 0.90 -15.69
C ASP A 83 3.72 -0.05 -14.48
N VAL A 84 3.49 0.48 -13.27
CA VAL A 84 3.22 -0.33 -12.06
C VAL A 84 1.85 -1.02 -12.15
N VAL A 85 0.87 -0.38 -12.79
CA VAL A 85 -0.44 -0.99 -13.07
C VAL A 85 -0.32 -2.11 -14.12
N VAL A 86 0.52 -1.90 -15.15
CA VAL A 86 0.82 -2.90 -16.18
C VAL A 86 1.56 -4.09 -15.58
N GLN A 87 2.57 -3.87 -14.73
CA GLN A 87 3.28 -4.95 -14.07
C GLN A 87 2.36 -5.75 -13.13
N ASN A 88 1.52 -5.08 -12.33
CA ASN A 88 0.51 -5.77 -11.52
C ASN A 88 -0.49 -6.58 -12.36
N ALA A 89 -0.85 -6.11 -13.56
CA ALA A 89 -1.73 -6.86 -14.46
C ALA A 89 -1.03 -8.11 -15.02
N ILE A 90 0.26 -8.00 -15.36
CA ILE A 90 1.08 -9.14 -15.82
C ILE A 90 1.21 -10.18 -14.70
N ASP A 91 1.49 -9.74 -13.47
CA ASP A 91 1.67 -10.65 -12.33
C ASP A 91 0.37 -11.41 -12.02
N VAL A 92 -0.79 -10.76 -12.05
CA VAL A 92 -2.11 -11.41 -11.85
C VAL A 92 -2.43 -12.42 -12.96
N LEU A 93 -2.12 -12.09 -14.22
CA LEU A 93 -2.31 -13.01 -15.35
C LEU A 93 -1.38 -14.23 -15.26
N ASN A 94 -0.16 -14.03 -14.75
CA ASN A 94 0.81 -15.10 -14.54
C ASN A 94 0.47 -15.99 -13.32
N GLU A 95 -0.10 -15.42 -12.26
CA GLU A 95 -0.59 -16.19 -11.11
C GLU A 95 -1.80 -17.06 -11.45
N GLY A 96 -2.66 -16.61 -12.37
CA GLY A 96 -3.77 -17.42 -12.93
C GLY A 96 -3.33 -18.57 -13.85
N SER A 97 -2.03 -18.68 -14.16
CA SER A 97 -1.48 -19.71 -15.05
C SER A 97 -0.82 -20.87 -14.32
N LYS A 98 -0.87 -20.93 -12.98
CA LYS A 98 -0.49 -22.14 -12.24
C LYS A 98 -1.61 -23.18 -12.36
N PRO A 99 -1.35 -24.36 -12.96
CA PRO A 99 -2.37 -25.39 -13.05
C PRO A 99 -2.71 -25.90 -11.65
N GLU A 100 -4.00 -25.87 -11.29
CA GLU A 100 -4.54 -26.63 -10.17
C GLU A 100 -4.12 -28.10 -10.34
N LYS A 101 -3.18 -28.55 -9.52
CA LYS A 101 -2.97 -29.98 -9.33
C LYS A 101 -4.16 -30.51 -8.54
N LYS A 102 -5.13 -31.09 -9.26
CA LYS A 102 -6.11 -32.00 -8.66
C LYS A 102 -5.35 -33.20 -8.08
N GLY A 103 -5.41 -33.34 -6.75
CA GLY A 103 -5.09 -34.55 -6.02
C GLY A 103 -6.37 -35.17 -5.49
#